data_AF-A0A960HU28-F1
#
_entry.id   AF-A0A960HU28-F1
#
_cell.length_a   1.000
_cell.length_b   1.000
_cell.length_c   1.000
_cell.angle_alpha   90.00
_cell.angle_beta   90.00
_cell.angle_gamma   90.00
#
_symmetry.space_group_name_H-M   'P 1'
#
loop_
_entity.id
_entity.type
_entity.pdbx_description
1 polymer ?
#
loop_
_entity_poly.entity_id
_entity_poly.type
_entity_poly.pdbx_seq_one_letter_code
_entity_poly.pdbx_strand_id
1 'polypeptide(L)'
;ALWAAAERARDRGQRLTLCTARLAAGPTREWAERLDPDGWHVFHTGGARWNPATGEVRSTALTVEQVAACAAVAEERGWVLETYTWDDYAVDDDRPLARDHAALLDLPFRRRPADDLEGPVVRVQFVVTGEEAAEAVAAAPDGTAGSAATSPVMPGAAFVSITPEGVTKAGGVAAVAADLGATMG
;
A
#
# COMPACT_ATOMS: atom_id res chain seq x y z
N ALA A 1 -3.59 25.22 -8.64
CA ALA A 1 -3.95 25.70 -7.29
C ALA A 1 -3.26 24.89 -6.18
N LEU A 2 -3.37 23.55 -6.16
CA LEU A 2 -2.78 22.67 -5.15
C LEU A 2 -1.27 22.86 -4.96
N TRP A 3 -0.48 22.72 -6.02
CA TRP A 3 0.99 22.74 -5.93
C TRP A 3 1.55 24.08 -5.43
N ALA A 4 1.01 25.18 -5.92
CA ALA A 4 1.36 26.51 -5.41
C ALA A 4 1.00 26.68 -3.93
N ALA A 5 -0.06 26.01 -3.43
CA ALA A 5 -0.40 26.04 -2.02
C ALA A 5 0.57 25.19 -1.17
N ALA A 6 0.99 24.04 -1.70
CA ALA A 6 2.01 23.19 -1.08
C ALA A 6 3.35 23.92 -0.99
N GLU A 7 3.80 24.56 -2.08
CA GLU A 7 5.00 25.41 -2.11
C GLU A 7 4.94 26.50 -1.03
N ARG A 8 3.86 27.29 -0.99
CA ARG A 8 3.70 28.32 0.05
C ARG A 8 3.71 27.78 1.46
N ALA A 9 3.24 26.55 1.70
CA ALA A 9 3.28 25.94 3.02
C ALA A 9 4.70 25.52 3.40
N ARG A 10 5.44 24.92 2.47
CA ARG A 10 6.87 24.59 2.66
C ARG A 10 7.74 25.84 2.85
N ASP A 11 7.47 26.92 2.13
CA ASP A 11 8.17 28.20 2.29
C ASP A 11 7.97 28.80 3.70
N ARG A 12 6.89 28.42 4.39
CA ARG A 12 6.63 28.77 5.80
C ARG A 12 7.21 27.76 6.79
N GLY A 13 7.98 26.79 6.33
CA GLY A 13 8.60 25.75 7.15
C GLY A 13 7.68 24.57 7.49
N GLN A 14 6.51 24.45 6.85
CA GLN A 14 5.63 23.29 7.07
C GLN A 14 6.14 22.07 6.31
N ARG A 15 6.10 20.90 6.95
CA ARG A 15 6.35 19.60 6.30
C ARG A 15 5.03 18.97 5.85
N LEU A 16 4.98 18.47 4.63
CA LEU A 16 3.75 17.97 4.02
C LEU A 16 3.87 16.48 3.71
N THR A 17 3.10 15.66 4.42
CA THR A 17 3.16 14.20 4.28
C THR A 17 1.97 13.67 3.49
N LEU A 18 2.23 13.09 2.31
CA LEU A 18 1.29 12.17 1.67
C LEU A 18 1.10 10.93 2.56
N CYS A 19 -0.15 10.55 2.81
CA CYS A 19 -0.49 9.31 3.50
C CYS A 19 -1.56 8.55 2.71
N THR A 20 -1.19 7.41 2.14
CA THR A 20 -2.03 6.66 1.20
C THR A 20 -2.02 5.15 1.45
N ALA A 21 -3.06 4.46 0.99
CA ALA A 21 -3.11 3.00 0.95
C ALA A 21 -2.34 2.41 -0.25
N ARG A 22 -2.06 3.22 -1.27
CA ARG A 22 -1.32 2.81 -2.48
C ARG A 22 0.17 2.59 -2.17
N LEU A 23 0.85 1.87 -3.05
CA LEU A 23 2.32 1.74 -3.02
C LEU A 23 3.02 3.01 -3.53
N ALA A 24 4.33 3.09 -3.33
CA ALA A 24 5.18 4.18 -3.79
C ALA A 24 5.60 4.04 -5.27
N ALA A 25 4.63 3.86 -6.16
CA ALA A 25 4.84 3.71 -7.60
C ALA A 25 3.82 4.51 -8.42
N GLY A 26 4.11 4.68 -9.72
CA GLY A 26 3.26 5.46 -10.61
C GLY A 26 3.02 6.87 -10.06
N PRO A 27 1.78 7.40 -10.13
CA PRO A 27 1.52 8.79 -9.80
C PRO A 27 1.73 9.13 -8.32
N THR A 28 1.57 8.18 -7.39
CA THR A 28 1.72 8.46 -5.95
C THR A 28 3.16 8.74 -5.55
N ARG A 29 4.14 8.16 -6.28
CA ARG A 29 5.56 8.48 -6.09
C ARG A 29 5.86 9.91 -6.53
N GLU A 30 5.42 10.30 -7.73
CA GLU A 30 5.59 11.65 -8.25
C GLU A 30 4.89 12.70 -7.37
N TRP A 31 3.71 12.37 -6.83
CA TRP A 31 3.00 13.25 -5.93
C TRP A 31 3.75 13.45 -4.62
N ALA A 32 4.33 12.40 -4.04
CA ALA A 32 5.16 12.48 -2.84
C ALA A 32 6.36 13.41 -3.06
N GLU A 33 7.17 13.12 -4.09
CA GLU A 33 8.34 13.93 -4.49
C GLU A 33 7.99 15.41 -4.67
N ARG A 34 6.85 15.70 -5.32
CA ARG A 34 6.39 17.06 -5.55
C ARG A 34 5.82 17.73 -4.31
N LEU A 35 5.20 16.96 -3.41
CA LEU A 35 4.50 17.47 -2.23
C LEU A 35 5.48 17.91 -1.14
N ASP A 36 6.55 17.16 -0.90
CA ASP A 36 7.64 17.56 -0.01
C ASP A 36 8.89 16.72 -0.32
N PRO A 37 9.80 17.18 -1.19
CA PRO A 37 10.94 16.37 -1.63
C PRO A 37 11.89 15.99 -0.49
N ASP A 38 11.94 16.80 0.57
CA ASP A 38 12.74 16.53 1.77
C ASP A 38 11.95 15.75 2.83
N GLY A 39 10.65 15.56 2.59
CA GLY A 39 9.57 15.00 3.42
C GLY A 39 9.65 13.51 3.67
N TRP A 40 8.99 13.05 4.75
CA TRP A 40 8.61 11.65 4.87
C TRP A 40 7.17 11.46 4.37
N HIS A 41 6.95 10.40 3.60
CA HIS A 41 5.66 10.02 3.03
C HIS A 41 5.27 8.61 3.42
N VAL A 42 3.98 8.38 3.62
CA VAL A 42 3.40 7.13 4.14
C VAL A 42 2.62 6.40 3.05
N PHE A 43 2.94 5.13 2.85
CA PHE A 43 2.33 4.23 1.87
C PHE A 43 1.76 2.99 2.56
N HIS A 44 0.99 2.18 1.83
CA HIS A 44 0.42 0.92 2.33
C HIS A 44 -0.34 1.07 3.66
N THR A 45 -1.09 2.17 3.85
CA THR A 45 -1.83 2.42 5.09
C THR A 45 -0.90 2.46 6.31
N GLY A 46 0.36 2.88 6.16
CA GLY A 46 1.34 2.91 7.25
C GLY A 46 2.39 1.81 7.18
N GLY A 47 2.26 0.84 6.28
CA GLY A 47 3.18 -0.28 6.15
C GLY A 47 4.59 0.12 5.66
N ALA A 48 4.70 1.27 4.98
CA ALA A 48 5.99 1.81 4.58
C ALA A 48 6.02 3.34 4.68
N ARG A 49 7.21 3.86 4.95
CA ARG A 49 7.55 5.27 4.86
C ARG A 49 8.80 5.47 4.01
N TRP A 50 8.81 6.51 3.21
CA TRP A 50 9.91 6.83 2.31
C TRP A 50 10.24 8.33 2.36
N ASN A 51 11.53 8.64 2.34
CA ASN A 51 12.05 9.99 2.19
C ASN A 51 12.68 10.17 0.79
N PRO A 52 12.12 11.04 -0.08
CA PRO A 52 12.63 11.18 -1.45
C PRO A 52 14.05 11.74 -1.53
N ALA A 53 14.41 12.70 -0.68
CA ALA A 53 15.73 13.32 -0.70
C ALA A 53 16.85 12.36 -0.32
N THR A 54 16.62 11.46 0.63
CA THR A 54 17.63 10.50 1.09
C THR A 54 17.52 9.12 0.45
N GLY A 55 16.37 8.79 -0.13
CA GLY A 55 16.03 7.45 -0.58
C GLY A 55 15.76 6.46 0.57
N GLU A 56 15.75 6.92 1.83
CA GLU A 56 15.56 6.05 2.99
C GLU A 56 14.13 5.49 3.03
N VAL A 57 14.02 4.18 3.31
CA VAL A 57 12.75 3.47 3.46
C VAL A 57 12.68 2.83 4.84
N ARG A 58 11.55 2.99 5.52
CA ARG A 58 11.22 2.33 6.79
C ARG A 58 9.91 1.59 6.63
N SER A 59 9.91 0.27 6.79
CA SER A 59 8.73 -0.56 6.57
C SER A 59 8.52 -1.60 7.65
N THR A 60 7.26 -1.99 7.83
CA THR A 60 6.87 -3.17 8.62
C THR A 60 6.49 -4.28 7.65
N ALA A 61 7.23 -5.39 7.69
CA ALA A 61 7.06 -6.49 6.76
C ALA A 61 6.10 -7.56 7.30
N LEU A 62 5.40 -8.24 6.39
CA LEU A 62 4.80 -9.54 6.66
C LEU A 62 5.91 -10.59 6.74
N THR A 63 5.69 -11.64 7.54
CA THR A 63 6.60 -12.80 7.52
C THR A 63 6.37 -13.65 6.28
N VAL A 64 7.34 -14.48 5.93
CA VAL A 64 7.22 -15.42 4.79
C VAL A 64 6.04 -16.37 5.01
N GLU A 65 5.81 -16.81 6.24
CA GLU A 65 4.70 -17.68 6.61
C GLU A 65 3.34 -16.98 6.44
N GLN A 66 3.24 -15.69 6.79
CA GLN A 66 2.01 -14.92 6.60
C GLN A 66 1.70 -14.73 5.11
N VAL A 67 2.71 -14.46 4.28
CA VAL A 67 2.55 -14.36 2.82
C VAL A 67 2.12 -15.71 2.24
N ALA A 68 2.77 -16.81 2.65
CA ALA A 68 2.43 -18.16 2.21
C ALA A 68 1.01 -18.57 2.62
N ALA A 69 0.59 -18.22 3.85
CA ALA A 69 -0.77 -18.48 4.31
C ALA A 69 -1.82 -17.74 3.47
N CYS A 70 -1.57 -16.48 3.11
CA CYS A 70 -2.46 -15.74 2.22
C CYS A 70 -2.50 -16.36 0.82
N ALA A 71 -1.36 -16.83 0.31
CA ALA A 71 -1.31 -17.50 -0.99
C ALA A 71 -2.12 -18.80 -1.01
N ALA A 72 -2.01 -19.62 0.03
CA ALA A 72 -2.80 -20.85 0.16
C ALA A 72 -4.31 -20.56 0.20
N VAL A 73 -4.74 -19.54 0.96
CA VAL A 73 -6.14 -19.10 0.99
C VAL A 73 -6.62 -18.64 -0.39
N ALA A 74 -5.84 -17.79 -1.07
CA ALA A 74 -6.23 -17.29 -2.38
C ALA A 74 -6.35 -18.41 -3.42
N GLU A 75 -5.45 -19.40 -3.37
CA GLU A 75 -5.51 -20.59 -4.23
C GLU A 75 -6.78 -21.42 -3.94
N GLU A 76 -7.04 -21.74 -2.67
CA GLU A 76 -8.21 -22.52 -2.25
C GLU A 76 -9.52 -21.85 -2.67
N ARG A 77 -9.61 -20.53 -2.52
CA ARG A 77 -10.82 -19.75 -2.79
C ARG A 77 -10.93 -19.29 -4.24
N GLY A 78 -9.89 -19.48 -5.04
CA GLY A 78 -9.82 -18.94 -6.39
C GLY A 78 -9.89 -17.41 -6.38
N TRP A 79 -9.25 -16.73 -5.44
CA TRP A 79 -9.15 -15.28 -5.41
C TRP A 79 -7.89 -14.80 -6.14
N VAL A 80 -7.90 -13.55 -6.60
CA VAL A 80 -6.67 -12.93 -7.12
C VAL A 80 -5.83 -12.49 -5.93
N LEU A 81 -4.56 -12.87 -5.91
CA LEU A 81 -3.59 -12.42 -4.92
C LEU A 81 -2.56 -11.50 -5.56
N GLU A 82 -2.39 -10.33 -4.95
CA GLU A 82 -1.34 -9.39 -5.28
C GLU A 82 -0.38 -9.26 -4.09
N THR A 83 0.92 -9.30 -4.36
CA THR A 83 1.98 -9.16 -3.36
C THR A 83 2.69 -7.84 -3.57
N TYR A 84 2.98 -7.12 -2.49
CA TYR A 84 3.57 -5.78 -2.55
C TYR A 84 4.81 -5.65 -1.68
N THR A 85 5.89 -5.16 -2.27
CA THR A 85 6.96 -4.47 -1.54
C THR A 85 6.54 -2.99 -1.37
N TRP A 86 7.43 -2.15 -0.86
CA TRP A 86 7.09 -0.74 -0.59
C TRP A 86 6.84 0.09 -1.87
N ASP A 87 7.49 -0.25 -2.98
CA ASP A 87 7.42 0.47 -4.25
C ASP A 87 7.18 -0.42 -5.47
N ASP A 88 6.95 -1.71 -5.28
CA ASP A 88 6.64 -2.63 -6.38
C ASP A 88 5.55 -3.64 -6.00
N TYR A 89 4.97 -4.27 -7.00
CA TYR A 89 3.95 -5.30 -6.84
C TYR A 89 4.08 -6.44 -7.86
N ALA A 90 3.61 -7.62 -7.47
CA ALA A 90 3.54 -8.79 -8.33
C ALA A 90 2.16 -9.44 -8.23
N VAL A 91 1.73 -10.01 -9.35
CA VAL A 91 0.49 -10.77 -9.47
C VAL A 91 0.70 -11.87 -10.50
N ASP A 92 0.57 -13.13 -10.09
CA ASP A 92 0.67 -14.29 -10.98
C ASP A 92 -0.72 -14.73 -11.47
N ASP A 93 -1.50 -13.75 -11.92
CA ASP A 93 -2.88 -13.92 -12.34
C ASP A 93 -3.22 -12.94 -13.45
N ASP A 94 -3.97 -13.37 -14.45
CA ASP A 94 -4.37 -12.56 -15.59
C ASP A 94 -5.89 -12.46 -15.80
N ARG A 95 -6.68 -12.87 -14.79
CA ARG A 95 -8.13 -12.66 -14.74
C ARG A 95 -8.46 -11.16 -14.75
N PRO A 96 -9.69 -10.78 -15.18
CA PRO A 96 -10.08 -9.38 -15.32
C PRO A 96 -9.82 -8.53 -14.07
N LEU A 97 -10.11 -9.06 -12.88
CA LEU A 97 -9.87 -8.35 -11.61
C LEU A 97 -8.41 -7.91 -11.42
N ALA A 98 -7.43 -8.72 -11.82
CA ALA A 98 -6.01 -8.38 -11.72
C ALA A 98 -5.62 -7.25 -12.69
N ARG A 99 -6.10 -7.33 -13.93
CA ARG A 99 -5.82 -6.34 -14.98
C ARG A 99 -6.48 -4.99 -14.67
N ASP A 100 -7.75 -5.04 -14.27
CA ASP A 100 -8.55 -3.86 -13.97
C ASP A 100 -8.02 -3.14 -12.73
N HIS A 101 -7.56 -3.88 -11.71
CA HIS A 101 -7.00 -3.28 -10.52
C HIS A 101 -5.63 -2.63 -10.78
N ALA A 102 -4.76 -3.25 -11.59
CA ALA A 102 -3.54 -2.60 -12.06
C ALA A 102 -3.83 -1.28 -12.79
N ALA A 103 -4.84 -1.27 -13.67
CA ALA A 103 -5.28 -0.06 -14.36
C ALA A 103 -5.84 1.01 -13.41
N LEU A 104 -6.63 0.62 -12.39
CA LEU A 104 -7.13 1.53 -11.35
C LEU A 104 -6.00 2.23 -10.57
N LEU A 105 -4.89 1.52 -10.34
CA LEU A 105 -3.72 2.04 -9.67
C LEU A 105 -2.81 2.87 -10.59
N ASP A 106 -3.10 2.91 -11.89
CA ASP A 106 -2.26 3.51 -12.93
C ASP A 106 -0.87 2.85 -12.98
N LEU A 107 -0.86 1.51 -12.92
CA LEU A 107 0.33 0.67 -12.96
C LEU A 107 0.33 -0.24 -14.19
N PRO A 108 1.52 -0.55 -14.74
CA PRO A 108 1.62 -1.49 -15.84
C PRO A 108 1.28 -2.90 -15.37
N PHE A 109 0.23 -3.51 -15.93
CA PHE A 109 -0.05 -4.91 -15.69
C PHE A 109 1.03 -5.81 -16.32
N ARG A 110 1.69 -6.60 -15.48
CA ARG A 110 2.59 -7.68 -15.90
C ARG A 110 2.36 -8.88 -14.99
N ARG A 111 1.96 -10.00 -15.59
CA ARG A 111 1.84 -11.26 -14.86
C ARG A 111 3.24 -11.73 -14.46
N ARG A 112 3.49 -11.89 -13.17
CA ARG A 112 4.77 -12.35 -12.63
C ARG A 112 4.61 -12.92 -11.20
N PRO A 113 5.45 -13.90 -10.81
CA PRO A 113 5.41 -14.48 -9.47
C PRO A 113 5.87 -13.47 -8.40
N ALA A 114 5.49 -13.74 -7.15
CA ALA A 114 5.92 -12.94 -6.00
C ALA A 114 7.45 -12.97 -5.81
N ASP A 115 8.11 -14.05 -6.22
CA ASP A 115 9.57 -14.23 -6.11
C ASP A 115 10.37 -13.26 -7.00
N ASP A 116 9.73 -12.60 -7.97
CA ASP A 116 10.34 -11.54 -8.78
C ASP A 116 10.43 -10.19 -8.04
N LEU A 117 9.86 -10.08 -6.84
CA LEU A 117 9.92 -8.88 -6.02
C LEU A 117 11.24 -8.75 -5.27
N GLU A 118 11.80 -7.55 -5.27
CA GLU A 118 12.99 -7.22 -4.49
C GLU A 118 12.61 -6.56 -3.17
N GLY A 119 13.05 -7.15 -2.06
CA GLY A 119 12.87 -6.60 -0.71
C GLY A 119 11.69 -7.19 0.06
N PRO A 120 11.41 -6.67 1.27
CA PRO A 120 10.39 -7.24 2.14
C PRO A 120 8.98 -6.96 1.62
N VAL A 121 8.11 -7.97 1.72
CA VAL A 121 6.67 -7.82 1.46
C VAL A 121 6.04 -7.04 2.61
N VAL A 122 5.43 -5.89 2.31
CA VAL A 122 4.78 -5.02 3.31
C VAL A 122 3.27 -5.19 3.34
N ARG A 123 2.71 -5.78 2.28
CA ARG A 123 1.28 -5.98 2.11
C ARG A 123 1.03 -7.10 1.10
N VAL A 124 -0.01 -7.87 1.34
CA VAL A 124 -0.68 -8.66 0.29
C VAL A 124 -2.11 -8.15 0.13
N GLN A 125 -2.71 -8.38 -1.02
CA GLN A 125 -4.07 -7.95 -1.30
C GLN A 125 -4.85 -9.05 -2.02
N PHE A 126 -6.01 -9.39 -1.47
CA PHE A 126 -7.00 -10.15 -2.20
C PHE A 126 -7.83 -9.19 -3.05
N VAL A 127 -7.92 -9.46 -4.35
CA VAL A 127 -8.87 -8.78 -5.24
C VAL A 127 -10.02 -9.74 -5.52
N VAL A 128 -11.18 -9.42 -4.97
CA VAL A 128 -12.34 -10.31 -4.91
C VAL A 128 -13.61 -9.58 -5.35
N THR A 129 -14.72 -10.30 -5.47
CA THR A 129 -16.02 -9.65 -5.64
C THR A 129 -16.47 -8.97 -4.35
N GLY A 130 -17.37 -8.00 -4.45
CA GLY A 130 -17.94 -7.32 -3.30
C GLY A 130 -18.68 -8.25 -2.33
N GLU A 131 -19.23 -9.36 -2.83
CA GLU A 131 -19.92 -10.37 -2.03
C GLU A 131 -18.96 -11.18 -1.16
N GLU A 132 -17.73 -11.41 -1.65
CA GLU A 132 -16.68 -12.15 -0.96
C GLU A 132 -15.86 -11.29 0.01
N ALA A 133 -16.06 -9.97 0.03
CA ALA A 133 -15.22 -9.03 0.77
C ALA A 133 -15.14 -9.33 2.27
N ALA A 134 -16.27 -9.68 2.89
CA ALA A 134 -16.30 -10.00 4.32
C ALA A 134 -15.54 -11.30 4.64
N GLU A 135 -15.65 -12.30 3.77
CA GLU A 135 -14.93 -13.56 3.91
C GLU A 135 -13.43 -13.37 3.72
N ALA A 136 -13.03 -12.59 2.71
CA ALA A 136 -11.64 -12.27 2.45
C ALA A 136 -10.99 -11.48 3.60
N VAL A 137 -11.73 -10.59 4.28
CA VAL A 137 -11.24 -9.93 5.50
C VAL A 137 -11.07 -10.92 6.65
N ALA A 138 -12.02 -11.83 6.83
CA ALA A 138 -11.97 -12.84 7.89
C ALA A 138 -10.87 -13.89 7.67
N ALA A 139 -10.37 -14.03 6.44
CA ALA A 139 -9.29 -14.95 6.10
C ALA A 139 -7.88 -14.41 6.38
N ALA A 140 -7.76 -13.22 6.99
CA ALA A 140 -6.47 -12.67 7.41
C ALA A 140 -5.77 -13.61 8.41
N PRO A 141 -4.52 -14.04 8.18
CA PRO A 141 -3.78 -14.89 9.10
C PRO A 141 -3.50 -14.23 10.46
N ASP A 142 -3.18 -15.03 11.47
CA ASP A 142 -2.77 -14.53 12.79
C ASP A 142 -1.58 -13.56 12.69
N GLY A 143 -1.61 -12.51 13.53
CA GLY A 143 -0.62 -11.44 13.52
C GLY A 143 -0.70 -10.51 12.31
N THR A 144 -1.80 -10.57 11.54
CA THR A 144 -2.11 -9.64 10.45
C THR A 144 -3.47 -8.96 10.68
N ALA A 145 -3.73 -7.90 9.93
CA ALA A 145 -5.02 -7.23 9.90
C ALA A 145 -5.52 -7.11 8.46
N GLY A 146 -6.75 -7.55 8.23
CA GLY A 146 -7.47 -7.38 6.96
C GLY A 146 -8.32 -6.12 6.94
N SER A 147 -8.32 -5.40 5.82
CA SER A 147 -9.21 -4.25 5.60
C SER A 147 -9.70 -4.21 4.16
N ALA A 148 -11.01 -4.02 3.98
CA ALA A 148 -11.63 -3.93 2.67
C ALA A 148 -11.78 -2.48 2.19
N ALA A 149 -11.58 -2.27 0.90
CA ALA A 149 -11.92 -1.05 0.19
C ALA A 149 -12.67 -1.36 -1.11
N THR A 150 -13.43 -0.40 -1.63
CA THR A 150 -14.11 -0.49 -2.92
C THR A 150 -13.80 0.75 -3.76
N SER A 151 -14.08 0.68 -5.06
CA SER A 151 -13.87 1.82 -5.97
C SER A 151 -15.06 1.95 -6.93
N PRO A 152 -15.61 3.16 -7.12
CA PRO A 152 -16.63 3.39 -8.15
C PRO A 152 -16.15 3.07 -9.58
N VAL A 153 -14.83 3.09 -9.82
CA VAL A 153 -14.22 2.77 -11.13
C VAL A 153 -14.24 1.27 -11.42
N MET A 154 -14.26 0.42 -10.39
CA MET A 154 -14.40 -1.03 -10.49
C MET A 154 -15.62 -1.49 -9.67
N PRO A 155 -16.84 -1.20 -10.14
CA PRO A 155 -18.04 -1.54 -9.41
C PRO A 155 -18.16 -3.06 -9.24
N GLY A 156 -18.53 -3.49 -8.03
CA GLY A 156 -18.68 -4.91 -7.70
C GLY A 156 -17.38 -5.63 -7.32
N ALA A 157 -16.23 -4.95 -7.33
CA ALA A 157 -14.97 -5.48 -6.79
C ALA A 157 -14.70 -4.94 -5.37
N ALA A 158 -14.00 -5.73 -4.58
CA ALA A 158 -13.42 -5.33 -3.30
C ALA A 158 -11.92 -5.65 -3.27
N PHE A 159 -11.18 -4.76 -2.63
CA PHE A 159 -9.73 -4.83 -2.44
C PHE A 159 -9.46 -5.06 -0.95
N VAL A 160 -9.12 -6.28 -0.58
CA VAL A 160 -8.87 -6.64 0.81
C VAL A 160 -7.37 -6.64 1.06
N SER A 161 -6.87 -5.56 1.63
CA SER A 161 -5.47 -5.42 2.03
C SER A 161 -5.21 -6.15 3.33
N ILE A 162 -4.19 -7.01 3.34
CA ILE A 162 -3.64 -7.67 4.52
C ILE A 162 -2.27 -7.06 4.82
N THR A 163 -2.11 -6.53 6.02
CA THR A 163 -0.87 -5.93 6.52
C THR A 163 -0.52 -6.52 7.88
N PRO A 164 0.74 -6.38 8.36
CA PRO A 164 1.07 -6.74 9.74
C PRO A 164 0.13 -6.06 10.75
N GLU A 165 -0.16 -6.73 11.86
CA GLU A 165 -0.97 -6.15 12.93
C GLU A 165 -0.36 -4.82 13.43
N GLY A 166 -1.23 -3.86 13.76
CA GLY A 166 -0.82 -2.52 14.23
C GLY A 166 -0.44 -1.53 13.12
N VAL A 167 -0.30 -1.98 11.86
CA VAL A 167 -0.12 -1.08 10.71
C VAL A 167 -1.38 -0.27 10.46
N THR A 168 -1.29 1.05 10.63
CA THR A 168 -2.41 1.98 10.41
C THR A 168 -1.92 3.32 9.86
N LYS A 169 -2.80 4.07 9.17
CA LYS A 169 -2.49 5.43 8.68
C LYS A 169 -2.10 6.35 9.83
N ALA A 170 -2.83 6.26 10.95
CA ALA A 170 -2.53 7.04 12.15
C ALA A 170 -1.14 6.71 12.71
N GLY A 171 -0.80 5.41 12.81
CA GLY A 171 0.54 4.97 13.22
C GLY A 171 1.64 5.44 12.27
N GLY A 172 1.39 5.39 10.95
CA GLY A 172 2.32 5.90 9.95
C GLY A 172 2.57 7.41 10.08
N VAL A 173 1.52 8.20 10.28
CA VAL A 173 1.64 9.66 10.51
C VAL A 173 2.34 9.96 11.84
N ALA A 174 2.01 9.22 12.91
CA ALA A 174 2.69 9.34 14.19
C ALA A 174 4.20 9.09 14.07
N ALA A 175 4.58 8.08 13.30
CA ALA A 175 5.96 7.74 13.06
C ALA A 175 6.68 8.81 12.22
N VAL A 176 6.02 9.44 11.25
CA VAL A 176 6.58 10.62 10.56
C VAL A 176 6.83 11.78 11.53
N ALA A 177 5.90 12.06 12.43
CA ALA A 177 6.11 13.11 13.43
C ALA A 177 7.37 12.82 14.27
N ALA A 178 7.53 11.56 14.72
CA ALA A 178 8.73 11.13 15.43
C ALA A 178 10.01 11.24 14.57
N ASP A 179 9.94 10.88 13.28
CA ASP A 179 11.07 11.01 12.34
C ASP A 179 11.50 12.48 12.15
N LEU A 180 10.58 13.44 12.36
CA LEU A 180 10.83 14.89 12.33
C LEU A 180 11.18 15.49 13.71
N GLY A 181 11.24 14.68 14.77
CA GLY A 181 11.47 15.15 16.15
C GLY A 181 10.28 15.89 16.76
N ALA A 182 9.07 15.71 16.22
CA ALA A 182 7.82 16.27 16.73
C ALA A 182 7.00 15.21 17.48
N THR A 183 6.24 15.63 18.49
CA THR A 183 5.24 14.76 19.15
C THR A 183 3.85 15.05 18.61
N MET A 184 3.06 14.02 18.35
CA MET A 184 1.61 14.20 18.16
C MET A 184 0.98 14.50 19.52
N GLY A 185 0.25 15.60 19.62
CA GLY A 185 -0.54 15.98 20.79
C GLY A 185 -1.94 15.39 20.78
#